data_AF-A0A8M1KK42-F1
#
_entry.id   AF-A0A8M1KK42-F1
#
_cell.length_a   1.000
_cell.length_b   1.000
_cell.length_c   1.000
_cell.angle_alpha   90.00
_cell.angle_beta   90.00
_cell.angle_gamma   90.00
#
_symmetry.space_group_name_H-M   'P 1'
#
loop_
_entity.id
_entity.type
_entity.pdbx_description
1 polymer ?
#
loop_
_entity_poly.entity_id
_entity_poly.type
_entity_poly.pdbx_seq_one_letter_code
_entity_poly.pdbx_strand_id
1 'polypeptide(L)'
;MPAQGEISVGEGKFFLCEVVAGAKEIDWFSPSGEKIEPNRPDITVTRTDETTSTLTLYSATLDDAGTYKCVARRGSEEGEATVNVKIFQKIHVSSTRRRPRSLTRETTPSSCVTCSARPPPTSYGNTKEPRFRGEGRGFIYSYFMFNMALWAEVRFKVLPNNHLQIRGIKKTDEGTYTCEARIMARGEIDLRPIRVVIN
;
A
#
# COMPACT_ATOMS: atom_id res chain seq x y z
N MET A 1 -21.72 -4.68 15.58
CA MET A 1 -20.32 -4.88 15.15
C MET A 1 -20.25 -5.10 13.63
N PRO A 2 -19.28 -4.49 12.90
CA PRO A 2 -19.12 -4.70 11.46
C PRO A 2 -18.57 -6.11 11.14
N ALA A 3 -19.01 -6.70 10.02
CA ALA A 3 -18.58 -8.05 9.61
C ALA A 3 -17.10 -8.12 9.14
N GLN A 4 -16.55 -7.01 8.65
CA GLN A 4 -15.17 -6.92 8.19
C GLN A 4 -14.52 -5.58 8.55
N GLY A 5 -13.20 -5.58 8.69
CA GLY A 5 -12.41 -4.41 9.03
C GLY A 5 -11.06 -4.39 8.34
N GLU A 6 -10.83 -3.41 7.47
CA GLU A 6 -9.54 -3.29 6.77
C GLU A 6 -8.62 -2.28 7.48
N ILE A 7 -7.35 -2.63 7.71
CA ILE A 7 -6.32 -1.81 8.37
C ILE A 7 -5.03 -1.87 7.54
N SER A 8 -4.29 -0.77 7.46
CA SER A 8 -2.96 -0.79 6.84
C SER A 8 -1.85 -1.09 7.85
N VAL A 9 -0.78 -1.75 7.40
CA VAL A 9 0.38 -2.05 8.26
C VAL A 9 0.93 -0.77 8.90
N GLY A 10 1.07 -0.77 10.23
CA GLY A 10 1.51 0.37 11.03
C GLY A 10 0.42 1.41 11.36
N GLU A 11 -0.81 1.23 10.88
CA GLU A 11 -1.96 2.05 11.26
C GLU A 11 -2.78 1.37 12.37
N GLY A 12 -3.56 2.17 13.10
CA GLY A 12 -4.46 1.71 14.15
C GLY A 12 -5.92 1.77 13.75
N LYS A 13 -6.76 0.93 14.37
CA LYS A 13 -8.21 0.90 14.18
C LYS A 13 -8.90 0.29 15.39
N PHE A 14 -10.14 0.72 15.65
CA PHE A 14 -10.98 0.15 16.69
C PHE A 14 -12.22 -0.56 16.13
N PHE A 15 -12.76 -1.51 16.90
CA PHE A 15 -13.97 -2.27 16.60
C PHE A 15 -14.91 -2.27 17.79
N LEU A 16 -16.17 -1.92 17.55
CA LEU A 16 -17.20 -1.79 18.58
C LEU A 16 -18.07 -3.05 18.63
N CYS A 17 -18.15 -3.66 19.83
CA CYS A 17 -19.09 -4.69 20.18
C CYS A 17 -20.19 -4.08 21.07
N GLU A 18 -21.44 -4.22 20.63
CA GLU A 18 -22.64 -3.67 21.27
C GLU A 18 -23.59 -4.82 21.63
N VAL A 19 -24.13 -4.80 22.84
CA VAL A 19 -24.95 -5.86 23.44
C VAL A 19 -26.33 -5.32 23.78
N VAL A 20 -27.37 -5.88 23.17
CA VAL A 20 -28.75 -5.35 23.23
C VAL A 20 -29.38 -5.44 24.63
N ALA A 21 -29.08 -6.48 25.40
CA ALA A 21 -29.71 -6.76 26.70
C ALA A 21 -28.84 -6.43 27.93
N GLY A 22 -27.67 -5.79 27.70
CA GLY A 22 -26.59 -5.70 28.67
C GLY A 22 -25.93 -7.05 28.97
N ALA A 23 -24.65 -7.03 29.29
CA ALA A 23 -23.89 -8.21 29.71
C ALA A 23 -23.13 -7.91 31.00
N LYS A 24 -22.95 -8.94 31.83
CA LYS A 24 -22.11 -8.84 33.02
C LYS A 24 -20.63 -8.81 32.63
N GLU A 25 -20.26 -9.59 31.62
CA GLU A 25 -18.90 -9.75 31.11
C GLU A 25 -18.91 -9.65 29.58
N ILE A 26 -17.94 -8.92 29.00
CA ILE A 26 -17.75 -8.82 27.55
C ILE A 26 -16.27 -9.03 27.25
N ASP A 27 -15.95 -10.20 26.72
CA ASP A 27 -14.60 -10.65 26.41
C ASP A 27 -14.32 -10.57 24.90
N TRP A 28 -13.06 -10.31 24.55
CA TRP A 28 -12.59 -10.43 23.17
C TRP A 28 -11.56 -11.55 23.03
N PHE A 29 -11.60 -12.21 21.88
CA PHE A 29 -10.72 -13.30 21.51
C PHE A 29 -10.01 -12.99 20.20
N SER A 30 -8.73 -13.33 20.15
CA SER A 30 -7.85 -13.21 18.98
C SER A 30 -8.20 -14.23 17.89
N PRO A 31 -7.60 -14.12 16.69
CA PRO A 31 -7.67 -15.16 15.67
C PRO A 31 -7.09 -16.53 16.10
N SER A 32 -6.22 -16.58 17.11
CA SER A 32 -5.74 -17.83 17.73
C SER A 32 -6.76 -18.49 18.67
N GLY A 33 -7.87 -17.79 19.00
CA GLY A 33 -8.86 -18.23 19.98
C GLY A 33 -8.47 -17.90 21.43
N GLU A 34 -7.37 -17.18 21.65
CA GLU A 34 -6.92 -16.76 22.98
C GLU A 34 -7.67 -15.50 23.43
N LYS A 35 -7.97 -15.40 24.73
CA LYS A 35 -8.57 -14.20 25.32
C LYS A 35 -7.57 -13.04 25.26
N ILE A 36 -8.04 -11.87 24.84
CA ILE A 36 -7.22 -10.66 24.75
C ILE A 36 -7.26 -9.95 26.10
N GLU A 37 -6.16 -10.05 26.83
CA GLU A 37 -5.98 -9.38 28.13
C GLU A 37 -5.80 -7.85 27.96
N PRO A 38 -6.36 -7.03 28.87
CA PRO A 38 -6.43 -5.57 28.69
C PRO A 38 -5.07 -4.85 28.79
N ASN A 39 -4.03 -5.49 29.34
CA ASN A 39 -2.72 -4.88 29.59
C ASN A 39 -1.69 -5.11 28.46
N ARG A 40 -2.15 -5.38 27.24
CA ARG A 40 -1.29 -5.55 26.06
C ARG A 40 -0.99 -4.19 25.39
N PRO A 41 0.26 -3.92 24.97
CA PRO A 41 0.64 -2.61 24.40
C PRO A 41 0.31 -2.45 22.91
N ASP A 42 0.16 -3.58 22.21
CA ASP A 42 -0.12 -3.69 20.78
C ASP A 42 -1.63 -3.66 20.47
N ILE A 43 -2.41 -4.27 21.35
CA ILE A 43 -3.86 -4.44 21.25
C ILE A 43 -4.52 -4.26 22.62
N THR A 44 -5.59 -3.49 22.71
CA THR A 44 -6.30 -3.26 23.99
C THR A 44 -7.79 -3.54 23.87
N VAL A 45 -8.37 -3.94 24.99
CA VAL A 45 -9.82 -4.09 25.18
C VAL A 45 -10.26 -3.10 26.23
N THR A 46 -11.12 -2.16 25.85
CA THR A 46 -11.70 -1.16 26.74
C THR A 46 -13.20 -1.33 26.80
N ARG A 47 -13.73 -1.56 28.01
CA ARG A 47 -15.16 -1.65 28.26
C ARG A 47 -15.68 -0.31 28.75
N THR A 48 -16.69 0.23 28.07
CA THR A 48 -17.27 1.54 28.42
C THR A 48 -18.37 1.38 29.47
N ASP A 49 -19.22 0.36 29.31
CA ASP A 49 -20.41 0.12 30.13
C ASP A 49 -20.85 -1.36 30.06
N GLU A 50 -22.08 -1.68 30.48
CA GLU A 50 -22.63 -3.05 30.43
C GLU A 50 -23.03 -3.50 29.02
N THR A 51 -23.18 -2.56 28.08
CA THR A 51 -23.61 -2.79 26.69
C THR A 51 -22.47 -2.71 25.67
N THR A 52 -21.35 -2.06 26.00
CA THR A 52 -20.37 -1.61 25.00
C THR A 52 -18.94 -1.98 25.37
N SER A 53 -18.25 -2.68 24.45
CA SER A 53 -16.83 -3.01 24.55
C SER A 53 -16.11 -2.72 23.22
N THR A 54 -14.91 -2.14 23.31
CA THR A 54 -14.12 -1.71 22.16
C THR A 54 -12.78 -2.43 22.14
N LEU A 55 -12.50 -3.13 21.04
CA LEU A 55 -11.18 -3.64 20.72
C LEU A 55 -10.41 -2.58 19.93
N THR A 56 -9.18 -2.25 20.33
CA THR A 56 -8.31 -1.30 19.61
C THR A 56 -6.98 -1.95 19.26
N LEU A 57 -6.63 -1.95 17.98
CA LEU A 57 -5.29 -2.27 17.48
C LEU A 57 -4.57 -0.95 17.21
N TYR A 58 -3.35 -0.75 17.74
CA TYR A 58 -2.66 0.54 17.62
C TYR A 58 -1.70 0.64 16.43
N SER A 59 -0.96 -0.44 16.13
CA SER A 59 0.04 -0.48 15.07
C SER A 59 0.01 -1.85 14.41
N ALA A 60 -0.97 -2.05 13.53
CA ALA A 60 -1.28 -3.34 12.93
C ALA A 60 -0.09 -3.98 12.17
N THR A 61 0.17 -5.25 12.44
CA THR A 61 1.14 -6.10 11.75
C THR A 61 0.43 -7.12 10.85
N LEU A 62 1.15 -7.87 10.02
CA LEU A 62 0.51 -8.90 9.18
C LEU A 62 -0.07 -10.07 10.01
N ASP A 63 0.47 -10.29 11.21
CA ASP A 63 0.09 -11.40 12.09
C ASP A 63 -1.21 -11.10 12.88
N ASP A 64 -1.61 -9.82 12.97
CA ASP A 64 -2.88 -9.40 13.57
C ASP A 64 -4.10 -9.67 12.65
N ALA A 65 -3.90 -10.24 11.47
CA ALA A 65 -4.95 -10.52 10.50
C ALA A 65 -5.73 -11.80 10.84
N GLY A 66 -7.05 -11.75 10.74
CA GLY A 66 -7.91 -12.90 11.01
C GLY A 66 -9.26 -12.51 11.59
N THR A 67 -9.99 -13.49 12.12
CA THR A 67 -11.33 -13.27 12.67
C THR A 67 -11.26 -13.10 14.18
N TYR A 68 -11.55 -11.89 14.66
CA TYR A 68 -11.70 -11.62 16.09
C TYR A 68 -13.13 -11.90 16.53
N LYS A 69 -13.29 -12.34 17.78
CA LYS A 69 -14.61 -12.67 18.35
C LYS A 69 -14.86 -11.88 19.63
N CYS A 70 -16.00 -11.19 19.69
CA CYS A 70 -16.56 -10.65 20.92
C CYS A 70 -17.54 -11.67 21.50
N VAL A 71 -17.47 -11.92 22.80
CA VAL A 71 -18.37 -12.83 23.54
C VAL A 71 -18.91 -12.09 24.76
N ALA A 72 -20.24 -11.98 24.84
CA ALA A 72 -20.96 -11.28 25.90
C ALA A 72 -21.76 -12.29 26.75
N ARG A 73 -21.59 -12.25 28.08
CA ARG A 73 -22.23 -13.19 29.02
C ARG A 73 -23.16 -12.50 30.01
N ARG A 74 -24.32 -13.11 30.25
CA ARG A 74 -25.36 -12.65 31.17
C ARG A 74 -25.95 -13.84 31.92
N GLY A 75 -25.34 -14.18 33.05
CA GLY A 75 -25.73 -15.39 33.81
C GLY A 75 -25.37 -16.65 33.02
N SER A 76 -26.36 -17.42 32.60
CA SER A 76 -26.21 -18.59 31.72
C SER A 76 -26.38 -18.27 30.23
N GLU A 77 -26.77 -17.05 29.87
CA GLU A 77 -26.90 -16.62 28.47
C GLU A 77 -25.54 -16.15 27.94
N GLU A 78 -25.14 -16.62 26.76
CA GLU A 78 -23.97 -16.16 26.03
C GLU A 78 -24.37 -15.76 24.60
N GLY A 79 -23.86 -14.63 24.12
CA GLY A 79 -24.00 -14.18 22.74
C GLY A 79 -22.63 -13.83 22.17
N GLU A 80 -22.41 -14.15 20.89
CA GLU A 80 -21.15 -13.88 20.21
C GLU A 80 -21.33 -13.09 18.90
N ALA A 81 -20.30 -12.33 18.54
CA ALA A 81 -20.20 -11.63 17.27
C ALA A 81 -18.75 -11.70 16.76
N THR A 82 -18.55 -11.76 15.45
CA THR A 82 -17.22 -11.85 14.82
C THR A 82 -16.96 -10.72 13.83
N VAL A 83 -15.69 -10.32 13.71
CA VAL A 83 -15.21 -9.35 12.71
C VAL A 83 -13.97 -9.89 12.02
N ASN A 84 -14.00 -9.96 10.69
CA ASN A 84 -12.85 -10.37 9.89
C ASN A 84 -11.93 -9.17 9.63
N VAL A 85 -10.78 -9.14 10.30
CA VAL A 85 -9.76 -8.10 10.17
C VAL A 85 -8.79 -8.47 9.05
N LYS A 86 -8.72 -7.62 8.03
CA LYS A 86 -7.82 -7.75 6.88
C LYS A 86 -6.74 -6.69 6.98
N ILE A 87 -5.49 -7.11 6.88
CA ILE A 87 -4.34 -6.21 6.99
C ILE A 87 -3.58 -6.19 5.68
N PHE A 88 -3.32 -4.98 5.17
CA PHE A 88 -2.70 -4.77 3.87
C PHE A 88 -1.58 -3.74 3.94
N GLN A 89 -0.55 -3.91 3.12
CA GLN A 89 0.48 -2.89 2.96
C GLN A 89 0.07 -1.97 1.80
N LYS A 90 -0.17 -0.68 2.11
CA LYS A 90 -0.38 0.38 1.12
C LYS A 90 0.80 0.43 0.15
N ILE A 91 0.53 0.67 -1.13
CA ILE A 91 1.58 0.88 -2.11
C ILE A 91 2.37 2.17 -1.82
N HIS A 92 3.69 2.05 -1.82
CA HIS A 92 4.63 3.15 -1.66
C HIS A 92 5.71 3.13 -2.74
N VAL A 93 5.85 4.24 -3.47
CA VAL A 93 6.80 4.43 -4.56
C VAL A 93 8.02 5.21 -4.07
N SER A 94 9.16 4.52 -4.12
CA SER A 94 10.50 5.07 -3.89
C SER A 94 11.20 5.31 -5.22
N SER A 95 11.97 6.41 -5.31
CA SER A 95 12.73 6.78 -6.51
C SER A 95 14.19 7.06 -6.17
N THR A 96 15.10 6.49 -6.96
CA THR A 96 16.53 6.80 -6.88
C THR A 96 17.06 7.23 -8.23
N ARG A 97 17.90 8.27 -8.25
CA ARG A 97 18.54 8.77 -9.47
C ARG A 97 20.01 8.37 -9.46
N ARG A 98 20.45 7.61 -10.46
CA ARG A 98 21.87 7.36 -10.68
C ARG A 98 22.41 8.44 -11.62
N ARG A 99 23.48 9.12 -11.23
CA ARG A 99 24.19 10.05 -12.13
C ARG A 99 24.68 9.27 -13.37
N PRO A 100 24.69 9.88 -14.57
CA PRO A 100 25.38 9.32 -15.72
C PRO A 100 26.83 9.02 -15.34
N ARG A 101 27.27 7.77 -15.51
CA ARG A 101 28.71 7.48 -15.51
C ARG A 101 29.24 7.81 -16.90
N SER A 102 30.19 8.74 -16.98
CA SER A 102 30.90 9.08 -18.22
C SER A 102 31.87 7.96 -18.61
N LEU A 103 31.36 6.87 -19.20
CA LEU A 103 32.20 5.82 -19.78
C LEU A 103 32.64 6.20 -21.20
N THR A 104 33.83 6.79 -21.29
CA THR A 104 34.66 6.89 -22.52
C THR A 104 34.04 7.61 -23.73
N ARG A 105 34.88 7.93 -24.72
CA ARG A 105 34.55 8.85 -25.84
C ARG A 105 33.46 8.38 -26.82
N GLU A 106 32.91 7.18 -26.66
CA GLU A 106 32.00 6.55 -27.63
C GLU A 106 30.61 6.20 -27.05
N THR A 107 30.38 6.40 -25.75
CA THR A 107 29.06 6.13 -25.14
C THR A 107 28.22 7.40 -25.10
N THR A 108 27.05 7.40 -25.76
CA THR A 108 26.09 8.51 -25.61
C THR A 108 25.66 8.66 -24.14
N PRO A 109 25.63 9.89 -23.58
CA PRO A 109 25.31 10.09 -22.17
C PRO A 109 23.89 9.63 -21.88
N SER A 110 23.74 8.68 -20.97
CA SER A 110 22.44 8.15 -20.55
C SER A 110 22.21 8.37 -19.07
N SER A 111 20.99 8.78 -18.74
CA SER A 111 20.51 8.92 -17.36
C SER A 111 19.59 7.76 -17.04
N CYS A 112 19.75 7.19 -15.84
CA CYS A 112 18.92 6.10 -15.35
C CYS A 112 18.20 6.52 -14.07
N VAL A 113 16.88 6.60 -14.16
CA VAL A 113 15.98 6.84 -13.03
C VAL A 113 15.37 5.50 -12.62
N THR A 114 15.64 5.07 -11.40
CA THR A 114 15.10 3.83 -10.84
C THR A 114 13.85 4.14 -10.03
N CYS A 115 12.77 3.40 -10.30
CA CYS A 115 11.60 3.34 -9.43
C CYS A 115 11.42 1.96 -8.82
N SER A 116 11.00 1.95 -7.55
CA SER A 116 10.66 0.74 -6.82
C SER A 116 9.40 0.98 -5.98
N ALA A 117 8.37 0.17 -6.22
CA ALA A 117 7.15 0.15 -5.41
C ALA A 117 7.20 -0.98 -4.38
N ARG A 118 6.64 -0.75 -3.19
CA ARG A 118 6.42 -1.77 -2.14
C ARG A 118 4.97 -1.69 -1.64
N PRO A 119 4.24 -2.82 -1.52
CA PRO A 119 4.59 -4.15 -2.02
C PRO A 119 4.71 -4.15 -3.56
N PRO A 120 5.36 -5.17 -4.17
CA PRO A 120 5.43 -5.28 -5.62
C PRO A 120 4.02 -5.39 -6.21
N PRO A 121 3.66 -4.64 -7.28
CA PRO A 121 2.31 -4.70 -7.87
C PRO A 121 1.95 -6.06 -8.48
N THR A 122 2.90 -6.99 -8.56
CA THR A 122 2.72 -8.38 -8.99
C THR A 122 2.26 -9.34 -7.89
N SER A 123 2.22 -8.94 -6.61
CA SER A 123 1.98 -9.88 -5.49
C SER A 123 0.52 -10.32 -5.31
N TYR A 124 -0.43 -9.73 -6.04
CA TYR A 124 -1.83 -10.16 -6.07
C TYR A 124 -2.33 -10.12 -7.52
N GLY A 125 -2.89 -11.23 -7.99
CA GLY A 125 -3.02 -11.57 -9.42
C GLY A 125 -3.36 -10.43 -10.38
N ASN A 126 -2.56 -10.34 -11.45
CA ASN A 126 -2.82 -9.62 -12.70
C ASN A 126 -2.82 -8.08 -12.66
N THR A 127 -1.65 -7.44 -12.53
CA THR A 127 -1.33 -6.31 -13.43
C THR A 127 0.17 -6.10 -13.66
N LYS A 128 0.52 -5.59 -14.85
CA LYS A 128 1.90 -5.34 -15.28
C LYS A 128 2.33 -3.90 -15.00
N GLU A 129 3.46 -3.80 -14.29
CA GLU A 129 4.47 -2.72 -14.35
C GLU A 129 4.10 -1.29 -13.89
N PRO A 130 5.03 -0.58 -13.20
CA PRO A 130 4.91 0.84 -12.89
C PRO A 130 5.17 1.71 -14.14
N ARG A 131 4.60 2.92 -14.13
CA ARG A 131 4.55 3.83 -15.28
C ARG A 131 5.32 5.12 -14.99
N PHE A 132 5.69 5.83 -16.05
CA PHE A 132 6.32 7.15 -15.94
C PHE A 132 5.53 8.19 -16.76
N ARG A 133 5.40 9.40 -16.21
CA ARG A 133 4.71 10.55 -16.81
C ARG A 133 5.61 11.78 -16.75
N GLY A 134 5.93 12.38 -17.89
CA GLY A 134 6.62 13.68 -17.93
C GLY A 134 5.63 14.85 -17.88
N GLU A 135 6.08 16.02 -17.45
CA GLU A 135 5.35 17.27 -17.68
C GLU A 135 5.37 17.64 -19.18
N GLY A 136 4.21 18.03 -19.73
CA GLY A 136 4.08 18.53 -21.12
C GLY A 136 4.25 17.49 -22.25
N ARG A 137 4.60 16.23 -21.96
CA ARG A 137 4.72 15.15 -22.95
C ARG A 137 3.97 13.90 -22.47
N GLY A 138 3.31 13.22 -23.40
CA GLY A 138 2.33 12.16 -23.13
C GLY A 138 2.88 10.91 -22.41
N PHE A 139 1.95 10.01 -22.08
CA PHE A 139 2.18 8.76 -21.35
C PHE A 139 3.39 7.94 -21.87
N ILE A 140 4.28 7.50 -20.97
CA ILE A 140 5.28 6.47 -21.29
C ILE A 140 4.67 5.11 -20.96
N TYR A 141 4.10 4.46 -21.97
CA TYR A 141 3.54 3.10 -21.88
C TYR A 141 4.65 2.03 -21.93
N SER A 142 4.54 0.99 -21.11
CA SER A 142 5.43 -0.19 -21.19
C SER A 142 4.83 -1.39 -21.93
N TYR A 143 3.54 -1.39 -22.26
CA TYR A 143 2.98 -2.35 -23.23
C TYR A 143 1.87 -1.79 -24.11
N PHE A 144 1.90 -2.26 -25.35
CA PHE A 144 1.19 -1.89 -26.57
C PHE A 144 -0.34 -1.68 -26.43
N MET A 145 -0.84 -0.52 -26.88
CA MET A 145 -2.18 -0.41 -27.50
C MET A 145 -2.18 0.72 -28.54
N PHE A 146 -3.03 0.59 -29.56
CA PHE A 146 -2.84 1.20 -30.89
C PHE A 146 -3.18 2.72 -30.96
N ASN A 147 -2.36 3.49 -31.69
CA ASN A 147 -2.49 4.91 -32.11
C ASN A 147 -2.18 6.08 -31.13
N MET A 148 -1.57 7.12 -31.73
CA MET A 148 -1.21 8.47 -31.21
C MET A 148 -0.15 8.52 -30.07
N ALA A 149 1.03 9.13 -30.21
CA ALA A 149 1.56 10.05 -31.22
C ALA A 149 3.03 9.73 -31.62
N LEU A 150 3.35 9.92 -32.90
CA LEU A 150 4.53 9.37 -33.63
C LEU A 150 5.91 9.99 -33.31
N TRP A 151 6.06 10.72 -32.20
CA TRP A 151 7.30 11.47 -31.87
C TRP A 151 7.76 11.28 -30.41
N ALA A 152 7.22 10.30 -29.68
CA ALA A 152 7.71 9.91 -28.36
C ALA A 152 9.00 9.07 -28.50
N GLU A 153 10.12 9.79 -28.65
CA GLU A 153 11.44 9.36 -29.08
C GLU A 153 11.97 8.03 -28.48
N VAL A 154 12.65 7.25 -29.34
CA VAL A 154 13.45 6.03 -29.05
C VAL A 154 14.47 6.20 -27.89
N ARG A 155 14.71 7.44 -27.46
CA ARG A 155 15.58 7.80 -26.33
C ARG A 155 15.02 7.37 -24.97
N PHE A 156 13.70 7.30 -24.80
CA PHE A 156 13.05 6.97 -23.52
C PHE A 156 12.62 5.49 -23.51
N LYS A 157 13.16 4.71 -22.58
CA LYS A 157 12.84 3.29 -22.45
C LYS A 157 12.66 2.89 -20.98
N VAL A 158 11.50 2.33 -20.64
CA VAL A 158 11.32 1.58 -19.40
C VAL A 158 11.96 0.20 -19.56
N LEU A 159 12.82 -0.17 -18.62
CA LEU A 159 13.50 -1.46 -18.56
C LEU A 159 12.68 -2.46 -17.70
N PRO A 160 12.85 -3.79 -17.87
CA PRO A 160 12.10 -4.81 -17.13
C PRO A 160 12.26 -4.76 -15.59
N ASN A 161 13.28 -4.05 -15.10
CA ASN A 161 13.52 -3.78 -13.69
C ASN A 161 12.92 -2.43 -13.22
N ASN A 162 11.97 -1.87 -13.96
CA ASN A 162 11.26 -0.63 -13.66
C ASN A 162 12.14 0.63 -13.63
N HIS A 163 13.30 0.58 -14.31
CA HIS A 163 14.14 1.75 -14.53
C HIS A 163 13.72 2.48 -15.80
N LEU A 164 13.53 3.80 -15.74
CA LEU A 164 13.48 4.66 -16.91
C LEU A 164 14.91 4.99 -17.35
N GLN A 165 15.31 4.49 -18.52
CA GLN A 165 16.53 4.88 -19.22
C GLN A 165 16.21 6.01 -20.21
N ILE A 166 16.95 7.11 -20.11
CA ILE A 166 16.93 8.22 -21.06
C ILE A 166 18.29 8.24 -21.77
N ARG A 167 18.33 7.88 -23.06
CA ARG A 167 19.53 7.83 -23.90
C ARG A 167 19.82 9.17 -24.56
N GLY A 168 21.09 9.56 -24.65
CA GLY A 168 21.51 10.82 -25.28
C GLY A 168 20.79 12.01 -24.66
N ILE A 169 20.81 12.11 -23.32
CA ILE A 169 20.04 13.10 -22.57
C ILE A 169 20.54 14.54 -22.86
N LYS A 170 19.60 15.48 -23.05
CA LYS A 170 19.83 16.88 -23.43
C LYS A 170 19.26 17.81 -22.38
N LYS A 171 19.76 19.06 -22.30
CA LYS A 171 19.25 20.10 -21.37
C LYS A 171 17.72 20.32 -21.47
N THR A 172 17.13 20.11 -22.65
CA THR A 172 15.67 20.15 -22.89
C THR A 172 14.87 19.00 -22.25
N ASP A 173 15.54 17.96 -21.74
CA ASP A 173 14.93 16.83 -21.04
C ASP A 173 14.89 17.04 -19.51
N GLU A 174 15.37 18.19 -19.02
CA GLU A 174 15.10 18.64 -17.64
C GLU A 174 13.60 18.92 -17.43
N GLY A 175 13.12 18.69 -16.22
CA GLY A 175 11.69 18.79 -15.88
C GLY A 175 11.24 17.62 -15.03
N THR A 176 10.03 17.70 -14.45
CA THR A 176 9.56 16.70 -13.48
C THR A 176 9.06 15.44 -14.17
N TYR A 177 9.61 14.30 -13.77
CA TYR A 177 9.12 12.98 -14.17
C TYR A 177 8.39 12.37 -12.98
N THR A 178 7.11 12.07 -13.14
CA THR A 178 6.31 11.37 -12.13
C THR A 178 6.38 9.88 -12.38
N CYS A 179 6.72 9.15 -11.33
CA CYS A 179 6.64 7.70 -11.30
C CYS A 179 5.31 7.27 -10.68
N GLU A 180 4.65 6.31 -11.28
CA GLU A 180 3.31 5.87 -10.92
C GLU A 180 3.33 4.36 -10.68
N ALA A 181 2.79 3.92 -9.55
CA ALA A 181 2.51 2.51 -9.32
C ALA A 181 1.05 2.32 -8.89
N ARG A 182 0.45 1.20 -9.29
CA ARG A 182 -0.96 0.89 -9.07
C ARG A 182 -1.13 -0.56 -8.61
N ILE A 183 -2.12 -0.81 -7.77
CA ILE A 183 -2.59 -2.17 -7.42
C ILE A 183 -4.06 -2.26 -7.83
N MET A 184 -4.31 -2.74 -9.06
CA MET A 184 -5.65 -2.73 -9.65
C MET A 184 -6.67 -3.54 -8.82
N ALA A 185 -6.23 -4.63 -8.20
CA ALA A 185 -7.08 -5.48 -7.35
C ALA A 185 -7.64 -4.77 -6.10
N ARG A 186 -7.05 -3.65 -5.67
CA ARG A 186 -7.50 -2.83 -4.52
C ARG A 186 -7.81 -1.37 -4.90
N GLY A 187 -7.69 -1.01 -6.18
CA GLY A 187 -7.85 0.37 -6.65
C GLY A 187 -6.76 1.35 -6.16
N GLU A 188 -5.65 0.88 -5.59
CA GLU A 188 -4.60 1.76 -5.06
C GLU A 188 -3.73 2.37 -6.15
N ILE A 189 -3.24 3.59 -5.88
CA ILE A 189 -2.29 4.35 -6.69
C ILE A 189 -1.35 5.15 -5.79
N ASP A 190 -0.06 5.19 -6.10
CA ASP A 190 0.90 6.14 -5.52
C ASP A 190 1.76 6.79 -6.63
N LEU A 191 2.08 8.06 -6.42
CA LEU A 191 2.70 8.97 -7.40
C LEU A 191 3.92 9.67 -6.79
N ARG A 192 5.10 9.41 -7.36
CA ARG A 192 6.37 9.99 -6.89
C ARG A 192 7.01 10.91 -7.95
N PRO A 193 7.04 12.24 -7.76
CA PRO A 193 7.74 13.15 -8.65
C PRO A 193 9.28 13.04 -8.50
N ILE A 194 10.00 13.23 -9.59
CA ILE A 194 11.46 13.04 -9.70
C ILE A 194 12.08 14.17 -10.53
N ARG A 195 12.89 15.03 -9.88
CA ARG A 195 13.70 16.17 -10.42
C ARG A 195 13.23 16.62 -11.82
N VAL A 196 13.88 16.29 -12.93
CA VAL A 196 15.28 15.85 -13.20
C VAL A 196 16.15 17.10 -13.46
N VAL A 197 17.48 16.97 -13.35
CA VAL A 197 18.44 18.07 -13.57
C VAL A 197 19.69 17.53 -14.27
N ILE A 198 20.25 18.33 -15.18
CA ILE A 198 21.40 18.06 -16.03
C ILE A 198 22.36 19.24 -15.88
N ASN A 199 23.48 18.99 -15.21
CA ASN A 199 24.57 19.94 -15.03
C ASN A 199 25.57 19.81 -16.17
#